data_AF-A0A7S6PXE7-F1
#
_entry.id   AF-A0A7S6PXE7-F1
#
_cell.length_a   1.000
_cell.length_b   1.000
_cell.length_c   1.000
_cell.angle_alpha   90.00
_cell.angle_beta   90.00
_cell.angle_gamma   90.00
#
_symmetry.space_group_name_H-M   'P 1'
#
loop_
_entity.id
_entity.type
_entity.pdbx_description
1 polymer ?
#
loop_
_entity_poly.entity_id
_entity_poly.type
_entity_poly.pdbx_seq_one_letter_code
_entity_poly.pdbx_strand_id
1 'polypeptide(L)'
;VALMEIVSEPDLRSSAEAAEFMKKLRQILRYIGSCDGDMEKGSLRCDANVSVRPKGSSTFGTRCEIKNLNSIRYIVQAIDYEAQRQIKILESGGEISQDT
;
A
#
# COMPACT_ATOMS: atom_id res chain seq x y z
N VAL A 1 15.03 12.86 -16.48
CA VAL A 1 13.86 12.13 -15.94
C VAL A 1 13.28 12.99 -14.83
N ALA A 2 11.99 13.35 -14.91
CA ALA A 2 11.28 14.05 -13.84
C ALA A 2 10.47 13.02 -13.04
N LEU A 3 10.36 13.21 -11.72
CA LEU A 3 9.57 12.35 -10.84
C LEU A 3 8.47 13.18 -10.18
N MET A 4 7.34 12.52 -9.92
CA MET A 4 6.24 13.05 -9.12
C MET A 4 6.00 12.07 -7.98
N GLU A 5 5.95 12.58 -6.75
CA GLU A 5 5.62 11.81 -5.57
C GLU A 5 4.19 12.14 -5.15
N ILE A 6 3.35 11.10 -5.02
CA ILE A 6 1.95 11.22 -4.63
C ILE A 6 1.78 10.41 -3.35
N VAL A 7 1.55 11.10 -2.24
CA VAL A 7 1.33 10.50 -0.92
C VAL A 7 -0.15 10.59 -0.60
N SER A 8 -0.77 9.46 -0.26
CA SER A 8 -2.15 9.41 0.20
C SER A 8 -2.20 9.51 1.73
N GLU A 9 -3.29 10.08 2.25
CA GLU A 9 -3.67 9.90 3.65
C GLU A 9 -3.98 8.42 3.94
N PRO A 10 -3.90 7.97 5.21
CA PRO A 10 -4.15 6.58 5.59
C PRO A 10 -5.66 6.28 5.63
N ASP A 11 -6.35 6.41 4.49
CA ASP A 11 -7.80 6.26 4.36
C ASP A 11 -8.22 4.92 3.76
N LEU A 12 -7.32 4.24 3.05
CA LEU A 12 -7.57 2.91 2.50
C LEU A 12 -7.70 1.88 3.63
N ARG A 13 -8.70 1.01 3.55
CA ARG A 13 -9.06 0.01 4.58
C ARG A 13 -8.95 -1.42 4.10
N SER A 14 -8.68 -1.65 2.83
CA SER A 14 -8.46 -2.99 2.26
C SER A 14 -7.47 -2.98 1.11
N SER A 15 -6.86 -4.13 0.85
CA SER A 15 -6.03 -4.37 -0.34
C SER A 15 -6.82 -4.15 -1.64
N ALA A 16 -8.12 -4.47 -1.65
CA ALA A 16 -9.02 -4.21 -2.77
C ALA A 16 -9.18 -2.71 -3.05
N GLU A 17 -9.39 -1.89 -2.01
CA GLU A 17 -9.44 -0.43 -2.14
C GLU A 17 -8.10 0.13 -2.64
N ALA A 18 -6.97 -0.37 -2.15
CA ALA A 18 -5.65 0.02 -2.64
C ALA A 18 -5.46 -0.31 -4.13
N ALA A 19 -5.95 -1.47 -4.58
CA ALA A 19 -5.94 -1.83 -5.99
C ALA A 19 -6.79 -0.88 -6.84
N GLU A 20 -8.02 -0.57 -6.42
CA GLU A 20 -8.90 0.36 -7.12
C GLU A 20 -8.32 1.79 -7.14
N PHE A 21 -7.74 2.24 -6.03
CA PHE A 21 -7.02 3.51 -5.96
C PHE A 21 -5.91 3.57 -7.01
N MET A 22 -5.04 2.56 -7.07
CA MET A 22 -3.95 2.52 -8.03
C MET A 22 -4.43 2.43 -9.47
N LYS A 23 -5.48 1.65 -9.75
CA LYS A 23 -6.12 1.62 -11.08
C LYS A 23 -6.64 3.00 -11.48
N LYS A 24 -7.30 3.70 -10.56
CA LYS A 24 -7.89 5.01 -10.82
C LYS A 24 -6.82 6.09 -11.01
N LEU A 25 -5.80 6.12 -10.15
CA LEU A 25 -4.67 7.02 -10.26
C LEU A 25 -3.96 6.83 -11.60
N ARG A 26 -3.65 5.58 -11.96
CA ARG A 26 -3.05 5.23 -13.26
C ARG A 26 -3.92 5.69 -14.43
N GLN A 27 -5.23 5.49 -14.35
CA GLN A 27 -6.16 5.95 -15.39
C GLN A 27 -6.08 7.48 -15.59
N ILE A 28 -6.09 8.23 -14.48
CA ILE A 28 -6.02 9.71 -14.51
C ILE A 28 -4.69 10.18 -15.11
N LEU A 29 -3.56 9.65 -14.66
CA LEU A 29 -2.24 10.03 -15.15
C LEU A 29 -2.07 9.75 -16.65
N ARG A 30 -2.55 8.58 -17.11
CA ARG A 30 -2.54 8.23 -18.54
C ARG A 30 -3.46 9.12 -19.36
N TYR A 31 -4.61 9.51 -18.82
CA TYR A 31 -5.55 10.41 -19.49
C TYR A 31 -4.99 11.82 -19.65
N ILE A 32 -4.28 12.32 -18.64
CA ILE A 32 -3.59 13.62 -18.69
C ILE A 32 -2.36 13.58 -19.61
N GLY A 33 -1.79 12.39 -19.85
CA GLY A 33 -0.59 12.21 -20.68
C GLY A 33 0.71 12.52 -19.95
N SER A 34 0.68 12.62 -18.61
CA SER A 34 1.86 12.93 -17.79
C SER A 34 2.73 11.70 -17.47
N CYS A 35 2.15 10.50 -17.50
CA CYS A 35 2.84 9.23 -17.27
C CYS A 35 2.14 8.10 -18.04
N ASP A 36 2.91 7.17 -18.62
CA ASP A 36 2.37 5.98 -19.30
C ASP A 36 1.80 4.93 -18.32
N GLY A 37 2.14 5.05 -17.03
CA GLY A 37 1.64 4.25 -15.92
C GLY A 37 2.09 2.78 -15.97
N ASP A 38 3.18 2.47 -16.66
CA ASP A 38 3.73 1.13 -16.80
C ASP A 38 4.57 0.73 -15.58
N MET A 39 3.98 -0.10 -14.70
CA MET A 39 4.65 -0.52 -13.48
C MET A 39 5.78 -1.53 -13.72
N GLU A 40 5.71 -2.33 -14.79
CA GLU A 40 6.76 -3.30 -15.12
C GLU A 40 8.03 -2.61 -15.64
N LYS A 41 7.86 -1.50 -16.36
CA LYS A 41 8.96 -0.63 -16.80
C LYS A 41 9.43 0.35 -15.72
N GLY A 42 8.76 0.38 -14.56
CA GLY A 42 9.11 1.25 -13.44
C GLY A 42 8.72 2.72 -13.59
N SER A 43 7.88 3.07 -14.58
CA SER A 43 7.39 4.45 -14.74
C SER A 43 6.32 4.81 -13.72
N LEU A 44 5.69 3.81 -13.10
CA LEU A 44 4.85 3.95 -11.91
C LEU A 44 5.31 2.95 -10.85
N ARG A 45 5.70 3.46 -9.67
CA ARG A 45 6.13 2.66 -8.52
C ARG A 45 5.23 2.96 -7.34
N CYS A 46 5.11 2.00 -6.43
CA CYS A 46 4.32 2.14 -5.22
C CYS A 46 5.05 1.46 -4.06
N ASP A 47 5.13 2.17 -2.94
CA ASP A 47 5.42 1.59 -1.64
C ASP A 47 4.12 1.63 -0.83
N ALA A 48 3.82 0.56 -0.10
CA ALA A 48 2.58 0.43 0.67
C ALA A 48 2.87 0.49 2.17
N ASN A 49 2.18 1.40 2.87
CA ASN A 49 2.25 1.52 4.31
C ASN A 49 1.05 0.80 4.94
N VAL A 50 1.32 -0.22 5.76
CA VAL A 50 0.29 -1.09 6.33
C VAL A 50 0.40 -1.12 7.85
N SER A 51 -0.73 -0.91 8.52
CA SER A 51 -0.90 -1.24 9.93
C SER A 51 -2.29 -1.81 10.18
N VAL A 52 -2.40 -2.74 11.12
CA VAL A 52 -3.69 -3.27 11.59
C VAL A 52 -4.06 -2.67 12.94
N ARG A 53 -5.36 -2.65 13.25
CA ARG A 53 -5.87 -2.21 14.56
C ARG A 53 -7.13 -2.97 14.93
N PRO A 54 -7.43 -3.12 16.24
CA PRO A 54 -8.70 -3.67 16.68
C PRO A 54 -9.89 -2.91 16.09
N LYS A 55 -10.95 -3.63 15.73
CA LYS A 55 -12.16 -3.02 15.18
C LYS A 55 -12.75 -2.02 16.18
N GLY A 56 -13.03 -0.81 15.70
CA GLY A 56 -13.55 0.29 16.53
C GLY A 56 -12.48 1.17 17.18
N SER A 57 -11.20 0.78 17.14
CA SER A 57 -10.10 1.64 17.57
C SER A 57 -9.92 2.83 16.63
N SER A 58 -9.77 4.03 17.19
CA SER A 58 -9.33 5.22 16.45
C SER A 58 -7.80 5.31 16.34
N THR A 59 -7.07 4.63 17.21
CA THR A 59 -5.61 4.63 17.24
C THR A 59 -5.05 3.70 16.14
N PHE A 60 -4.12 4.21 15.34
CA PHE A 60 -3.38 3.42 14.37
C PHE A 60 -2.34 2.51 15.05
N GLY A 61 -2.16 1.30 14.52
CA GLY A 61 -1.10 0.39 14.95
C GLY A 61 0.26 0.78 14.38
N THR A 62 1.30 0.02 14.74
CA THR A 62 2.65 0.20 14.20
C THR A 62 2.64 0.02 12.68
N ARG A 63 3.23 0.98 11.96
CA ARG A 63 3.30 1.00 10.50
C ARG A 63 4.47 0.14 10.02
N CYS A 64 4.20 -0.78 9.09
CA CYS A 64 5.22 -1.45 8.29
C CYS A 64 5.16 -0.92 6.85
N GLU A 65 6.33 -0.65 6.27
CA GLU A 65 6.45 -0.18 4.89
C GLU A 65 6.87 -1.35 3.99
N ILE A 66 6.14 -1.56 2.91
CA ILE A 66 6.45 -2.58 1.89
C ILE A 66 6.95 -1.86 0.65
N LYS A 67 8.20 -2.11 0.29
CA LYS A 67 8.87 -1.40 -0.82
C LYS A 67 8.82 -2.16 -2.15
N ASN A 68 8.99 -1.41 -3.24
CA ASN A 68 9.22 -1.93 -4.59
C ASN A 68 8.04 -2.75 -5.17
N LEU A 69 6.80 -2.31 -4.95
CA LEU A 69 5.63 -2.98 -5.51
C LEU A 69 5.40 -2.59 -6.98
N ASN A 70 5.84 -3.47 -7.89
CA ASN A 70 5.84 -3.24 -9.34
C ASN A 70 4.60 -3.78 -10.08
N SER A 71 3.57 -4.25 -9.36
CA SER A 71 2.29 -4.59 -9.98
C SER A 71 1.14 -4.44 -8.99
N ILE A 72 -0.05 -4.11 -9.50
CA ILE A 72 -1.27 -4.02 -8.67
C ILE A 72 -1.57 -5.37 -8.00
N ARG A 73 -1.29 -6.49 -8.67
CA ARG A 73 -1.46 -7.82 -8.08
C ARG A 73 -0.54 -8.02 -6.87
N TYR A 74 0.73 -7.61 -6.98
CA TYR A 74 1.68 -7.71 -5.87
C TYR A 74 1.34 -6.76 -4.73
N ILE A 75 0.81 -5.57 -5.01
CA ILE A 75 0.29 -4.67 -3.97
C ILE A 75 -0.76 -5.39 -3.13
N VAL A 76 -1.76 -6.01 -3.78
CA VAL A 76 -2.83 -6.73 -3.06
C VAL A 76 -2.26 -7.85 -2.20
N GLN A 77 -1.45 -8.71 -2.80
CA GLN A 77 -0.88 -9.87 -2.10
C GLN A 77 0.01 -9.45 -0.93
N ALA A 78 0.82 -8.41 -1.09
CA ALA A 78 1.72 -7.95 -0.05
C ALA A 78 0.96 -7.29 1.11
N ILE A 79 -0.06 -6.48 0.83
CA ILE A 79 -0.92 -5.89 1.86
C ILE A 79 -1.65 -6.99 2.64
N ASP A 80 -2.24 -7.97 1.95
CA ASP A 80 -2.97 -9.06 2.61
C ASP A 80 -2.03 -9.90 3.48
N TYR A 81 -0.85 -10.24 2.97
CA TYR A 81 0.15 -10.98 3.71
C TYR A 81 0.59 -10.22 4.96
N GLU A 82 0.94 -8.94 4.83
CA GLU A 82 1.43 -8.14 5.94
C GLU A 82 0.35 -7.92 7.00
N ALA A 83 -0.88 -7.63 6.58
CA ALA A 83 -2.01 -7.53 7.51
C ALA A 83 -2.20 -8.83 8.31
N GLN A 84 -2.18 -9.99 7.65
CA GLN A 84 -2.29 -11.28 8.32
C GLN A 84 -1.11 -11.57 9.25
N ARG A 85 0.12 -11.20 8.85
CA ARG A 85 1.31 -11.32 9.71
C ARG A 85 1.14 -10.49 10.98
N GLN A 86 0.76 -9.22 10.85
CA GLN A 86 0.58 -8.35 12.01
C GLN A 86 -0.51 -8.86 12.94
N ILE A 87 -1.65 -9.31 12.40
CA ILE A 87 -2.74 -9.90 13.18
C ILE A 87 -2.23 -11.09 14.00
N LYS A 88 -1.52 -12.05 13.37
CA LYS A 88 -0.98 -13.23 14.07
C LYS A 88 -0.03 -12.86 15.21
N ILE A 89 0.86 -11.88 15.00
CA ILE A 89 1.80 -11.43 16.03
C ILE A 89 1.04 -10.80 17.20
N LEU A 90 0.14 -9.87 16.92
CA LEU A 90 -0.64 -9.17 17.94
C LEU A 90 -1.56 -10.11 18.73
N GLU A 91 -2.22 -11.07 18.07
CA GLU A 91 -3.06 -12.08 18.72
C GLU A 91 -2.25 -13.06 19.58
N SER A 92 -0.97 -13.26 19.27
CA SER A 92 -0.05 -14.06 20.09
C SER A 92 0.52 -13.30 21.29
N GLY A 93 0.14 -12.03 21.48
CA GLY A 93 0.64 -11.15 22.53
C GLY A 93 2.01 -10.53 22.23
N GLY A 94 2.50 -10.67 20.99
CA GLY A 94 3.71 -10.01 20.52
C GLY A 94 3.48 -8.55 20.13
N GLU A 95 4.58 -7.87 19.83
CA GLU A 95 4.57 -6.48 19.36
C GLU A 95 5.11 -6.39 17.94
N ILE A 96 4.58 -5.44 17.16
CA ILE A 96 5.09 -5.15 15.81
C ILE A 96 6.27 -4.20 15.93
N SER A 97 7.46 -4.66 15.51
CA SER A 97 8.60 -3.79 15.24
C SER A 97 8.40 -3.03 13.93
N GLN A 98 8.78 -1.76 13.93
CA GLN A 98 8.83 -0.99 12.69
C GLN A 98 10.05 -1.44 11.86
N ASP A 99 9.84 -2.43 11.02
CA ASP A 99 10.81 -2.85 10.00
C ASP A 99 10.53 -2.14 8.66
N THR A 100 11.60 -1.91 7.89
CA THR A 100 11.59 -1.21 6.59
C THR A 100 11.74 -2.18 5.43
#